data_AF-A0A8T4Q8W8-F1
#
_entry.id   AF-A0A8T4Q8W8-F1
#
_cell.length_a   1.000
_cell.length_b   1.000
_cell.length_c   1.000
_cell.angle_alpha   90.00
_cell.angle_beta   90.00
_cell.angle_gamma   90.00
#
_symmetry.space_group_name_H-M   'P 1'
#
loop_
_entity.id
_entity.type
_entity.pdbx_description
1 polymer ?
#
loop_
_entity_poly.entity_id
_entity_poly.type
_entity_poly.pdbx_seq_one_letter_code
_entity_poly.pdbx_strand_id
1 'polypeptide(L)' 'MEYLQIQEAIKKESGKVSIRGWVYRERGSAKLKFIVLRDATNIVQCVIK' A
#
# COMPACT_ATOMS: atom_id res chain seq x y z
N MET A 1 -15.13 3.30 -7.47
CA MET A 1 -13.69 3.00 -7.56
C MET A 1 -13.51 1.55 -7.15
N GLU A 2 -12.99 0.71 -8.04
CA GLU A 2 -12.69 -0.69 -7.73
C GLU A 2 -11.37 -0.77 -6.95
N TYR A 3 -11.39 -1.52 -5.85
CA TYR A 3 -10.20 -1.79 -5.05
C TYR A 3 -9.63 -3.15 -5.46
N LEU A 4 -8.34 -3.17 -5.77
CA LEU A 4 -7.59 -4.40 -6.03
C LEU A 4 -7.04 -4.96 -4.72
N GLN A 5 -6.90 -6.28 -4.66
CA GLN A 5 -6.17 -6.92 -3.57
C GLN A 5 -4.67 -6.62 -3.69
N ILE A 6 -3.98 -6.49 -2.55
CA ILE A 6 -2.55 -6.17 -2.54
C ILE A 6 -1.73 -7.22 -3.31
N GLN A 7 -2.08 -8.50 -3.18
CA GLN A 7 -1.41 -9.57 -3.92
C GLN A 7 -1.51 -9.41 -5.45
N GLU A 8 -2.67 -8.99 -5.98
CA GLU A 8 -2.85 -8.75 -7.41
C GLU A 8 -2.16 -7.47 -7.88
N ALA A 9 -2.14 -6.44 -7.03
CA ALA A 9 -1.40 -5.22 -7.28
C ALA A 9 0.11 -5.49 -7.41
N ILE A 10 0.67 -6.36 -6.58
CA ILE A 10 2.08 -6.78 -6.69
C ILE A 10 2.34 -7.51 -8.01
N LYS A 11 1.42 -8.40 -8.44
CA LYS A 11 1.53 -9.12 -9.72
C LYS A 11 1.47 -8.22 -10.95
N LYS A 12 0.79 -7.07 -10.87
CA LYS A 12 0.70 -6.12 -11.98
C LYS A 12 2.01 -5.39 -12.27
N GLU A 13 2.97 -5.42 -11.33
CA GLU A 13 4.29 -4.77 -11.35
C GLU A 13 4.28 -3.24 -11.48
N SER A 14 3.51 -2.68 -12.41
CA SER A 14 3.43 -1.25 -12.69
C SER A 14 2.00 -0.79 -13.01
N GLY A 15 1.75 0.51 -12.81
CA GLY A 15 0.47 1.16 -13.09
C GLY A 15 -0.20 1.78 -11.87
N LYS A 16 -1.34 2.44 -12.09
CA LYS A 16 -2.16 3.02 -11.02
C LYS A 16 -3.13 1.97 -10.51
N VAL A 17 -3.03 1.66 -9.22
CA VAL A 17 -3.93 0.74 -8.53
C VAL A 17 -4.50 1.42 -7.30
N SER A 18 -5.77 1.13 -7.02
CA SER A 18 -6.41 1.53 -5.77
C SER A 18 -6.47 0.31 -4.87
N ILE A 19 -5.89 0.39 -3.69
CA ILE A 19 -5.86 -0.69 -2.69
C ILE A 19 -6.56 -0.22 -1.42
N ARG A 20 -7.16 -1.16 -0.68
CA ARG A 20 -7.78 -0.91 0.63
C ARG A 20 -7.22 -1.92 1.63
N GLY A 21 -7.01 -1.46 2.85
CA GLY A 21 -6.54 -2.32 3.93
C GLY A 21 -6.35 -1.52 5.21
N TRP A 22 -5.64 -2.14 6.16
CA TRP A 22 -5.31 -1.60 7.46
C TRP A 22 -3.85 -1.15 7.49
N VAL A 23 -3.57 -0.04 8.16
CA VAL A 23 -2.19 0.40 8.39
C VAL A 23 -1.55 -0.53 9.41
N TYR A 24 -0.52 -1.26 9.00
CA TYR A 24 0.24 -2.15 9.89
C TYR A 24 1.37 -1.41 10.61
N ARG A 25 2.05 -0.50 9.91
CA ARG A 25 3.14 0.30 10.47
C ARG A 25 3.24 1.63 9.75
N GLU A 26 3.43 2.71 10.51
CA GLU A 26 3.81 4.00 9.97
C GLU A 26 5.23 4.33 10.49
N ARG A 27 6.10 4.79 9.59
CA ARG A 27 7.42 5.31 9.94
C ARG A 27 7.70 6.53 9.06
N GLY A 28 8.24 7.60 9.62
CA GLY A 28 8.54 8.78 8.82
C GLY A 28 8.79 10.03 9.63
N SER A 29 9.27 11.05 8.92
CA SER A 29 9.37 12.41 9.43
C SER A 29 8.29 13.27 8.76
N ALA A 30 8.12 14.51 9.21
CA ALA A 30 7.08 15.42 8.72
C ALA A 30 7.07 15.59 7.17
N LYS A 31 8.21 15.40 6.52
CA LYS A 31 8.39 15.57 5.06
C LYS A 31 8.36 14.28 4.24
N LEU A 32 8.41 13.12 4.88
CA LEU A 32 8.42 11.84 4.18
C LEU A 32 7.93 10.73 5.09
N LYS A 33 6.82 10.11 4.69
CA LYS A 33 6.16 9.05 5.44
C LYS A 33 6.16 7.76 4.65
N PHE A 34 6.46 6.68 5.34
CA PHE A 34 6.34 5.32 4.84
C PHE A 34 5.23 4.64 5.63
N ILE A 35 4.17 4.27 4.92
CA ILE A 35 3.06 3.52 5.48
C ILE A 35 3.13 2.11 4.93
N VAL A 36 3.27 1.13 5.82
CA VAL A 36 3.08 -0.27 5.49
C VAL A 36 1.61 -0.58 5.66
N LEU A 37 0.96 -0.87 4.54
CA LEU A 37 -0.46 -1.18 4.45
C LEU A 37 -0.62 -2.69 4.29
N ARG A 38 -1.56 -3.27 5.04
CA ARG A 38 -1.85 -4.70 5.08
C ARG A 38 -3.29 -4.95 4.68
N ASP A 39 -3.50 -5.98 3.88
CA ASP A 39 -4.81 -6.55 3.58
C ASP A 39 -4.80 -8.03 3.98
N ALA A 40 -5.92 -8.73 3.80
CA ALA A 40 -6.05 -10.17 4.08
C ALA A 40 -5.07 -11.03 3.26
N THR A 41 -4.63 -10.54 2.10
CA THR A 41 -3.75 -11.29 1.19
C THR A 41 -2.26 -11.02 1.40
N ASN A 42 -1.88 -9.75 1.55
CA ASN A 42 -0.46 -9.39 1.63
C ASN A 42 -0.24 -8.00 2.25
N ILE A 43 1.02 -7.57 2.33
CA ILE A 43 1.42 -6.23 2.79
C ILE A 43 2.17 -5.48 1.69
N VAL A 44 2.04 -4.15 1.65
CA VAL A 44 2.75 -3.27 0.72
C VAL A 44 3.22 -2.01 1.41
N GLN A 45 4.37 -1.48 0.99
CA GLN A 45 4.91 -0.23 1.50
C GLN A 45 4.55 0.93 0.58
N CYS A 46 3.75 1.87 1.07
CA CYS A 46 3.44 3.12 0.42
C CYS A 46 4.41 4.20 0.89
N VAL A 47 5.05 4.89 -0.06
CA VAL A 47 5.86 6.09 0.22
C VAL A 47 5.01 7.31 -0.08
N ILE A 48 4.80 8.13 0.95
CA ILE A 48 4.09 9.40 0.87
C ILE A 48 5.15 10.49 1.01
N LYS A 49 5.30 11.29 -0.04
CA LYS A 49 6.07 12.53 -0.03
C LYS A 49 5.18 13.70 0.33
#